data_AF-A0A0Q9WP85-F1
#
_entry.id   AF-A0A0Q9WP85-F1
#
_cell.length_a   1.000
_cell.length_b   1.000
_cell.length_c   1.000
_cell.angle_alpha   90.00
_cell.angle_beta   90.00
_cell.angle_gamma   90.00
#
_symmetry.space_group_name_H-M   'P 1'
#
loop_
_entity.id
_entity.type
_entity.pdbx_description
1 polymer ?
#
loop_
_entity_poly.entity_id
_entity_poly.type
_entity_poly.pdbx_seq_one_letter_code
_entity_poly.pdbx_strand_id
1 'polypeptide(L)'
;MSYYYDSSSSSSFSSSSYDSYSDNVSDDESSEEEMSFGEGIQIALINIQWTPQELKIMTTDAQIIQNIIMKTLCDHNPDFKKAFGGLSSADSFLDDIQFSLPDKYDLNIELRLPLFLQAVCAYDYSGFVFLHVIGGDYGHRCVQKYNGNYYINRLQLQKWLTNCLSKVMYQLAFVNVSRRRAYSLKYIPRGDEHRFEAIETSGNGRRLCFNFVPSIKFAANQWPRGLDKVPNKNLDWYAKPRNYDKANCQNDSRSFIISAPHWENLALYNKKNLKNSLRLMKAFRQANEMHGQVNYMIKLIYLNEINKKPESYWSQSPGELLICVS
;
A
#
# COMPACT_ATOMS: atom_id res chain seq x y z
N MET A 1 -28.31 10.44 -65.02
CA MET A 1 -27.86 11.84 -64.90
C MET A 1 -26.34 11.80 -64.83
N SER A 2 -25.65 11.85 -65.98
CA SER A 2 -25.21 13.09 -66.67
C SER A 2 -24.13 13.81 -65.85
N TYR A 3 -22.85 13.45 -66.00
CA TYR A 3 -21.80 14.02 -66.91
C TYR A 3 -20.76 14.75 -66.01
N TYR A 4 -19.49 14.26 -65.90
CA TYR A 4 -18.27 14.65 -66.67
C TYR A 4 -17.73 16.04 -66.27
N TYR A 5 -16.44 16.42 -66.18
CA TYR A 5 -15.11 16.07 -66.74
C TYR A 5 -14.05 16.35 -65.61
N ASP A 6 -12.97 15.58 -65.38
CA ASP A 6 -11.68 15.56 -66.12
C ASP A 6 -10.89 16.89 -65.98
N SER A 7 -9.56 17.02 -66.01
CA SER A 7 -8.41 16.10 -66.12
C SER A 7 -7.14 16.96 -65.99
N SER A 8 -6.10 16.39 -65.38
CA SER A 8 -4.72 16.39 -65.88
C SER A 8 -3.93 17.70 -66.04
N SER A 9 -2.70 17.71 -65.51
CA SER A 9 -1.48 17.73 -66.36
C SER A 9 -0.20 17.65 -65.53
N SER A 10 0.67 16.76 -65.99
CA SER A 10 2.07 16.63 -65.65
C SER A 10 2.91 17.75 -66.27
N SER A 11 4.04 18.08 -65.65
CA SER A 11 5.28 18.33 -66.40
C SER A 11 6.51 18.21 -65.51
N SER A 12 7.44 17.39 -65.99
CA SER A 12 8.83 17.25 -65.56
C SER A 12 9.71 18.22 -66.35
N PHE A 13 10.71 18.84 -65.72
CA PHE A 13 11.91 19.32 -66.40
C PHE A 13 13.11 19.37 -65.45
N SER A 14 14.25 18.87 -65.94
CA SER A 14 15.56 18.83 -65.30
C SER A 14 16.47 19.96 -65.78
N SER A 15 17.43 20.41 -64.96
CA SER A 15 18.84 20.65 -65.34
C SER A 15 19.67 21.01 -64.09
N SER A 16 20.76 20.30 -63.80
CA SER A 16 22.19 20.75 -63.79
C SER A 16 22.53 21.92 -62.84
N SER A 17 23.67 22.08 -62.16
CA SER A 17 24.97 21.42 -61.94
C SER A 17 25.81 22.48 -61.19
N TYR A 18 26.89 22.10 -60.48
CA TYR A 18 27.89 22.96 -59.78
C TYR A 18 27.37 23.58 -58.46
N ASP A 19 28.08 23.67 -57.33
CA ASP A 19 29.51 23.63 -57.03
C ASP A 19 29.79 23.14 -55.60
N SER A 20 31.03 22.73 -55.37
CA SER A 20 31.66 22.33 -54.12
C SER A 20 31.60 23.38 -53.01
N TYR A 21 31.26 22.97 -51.78
CA TYR A 21 31.79 23.56 -50.56
C TYR A 21 32.22 22.45 -49.60
N SER A 22 33.53 22.38 -49.37
CA SER A 22 34.12 21.61 -48.28
C SER A 22 33.90 22.40 -46.99
N ASP A 23 32.89 22.03 -46.22
CA ASP A 23 32.83 22.42 -44.81
C ASP A 23 33.33 21.25 -43.99
N ASN A 24 34.59 21.38 -43.56
CA ASN A 24 35.11 20.69 -42.39
C ASN A 24 34.30 21.16 -41.19
N VAL A 25 33.14 20.54 -40.98
CA VAL A 25 32.51 20.51 -39.66
C VAL A 25 33.29 19.47 -38.89
N SER A 26 34.14 19.95 -38.00
CA SER A 26 34.62 19.14 -36.89
C SER A 26 33.39 18.64 -36.16
N ASP A 27 33.01 17.40 -36.44
CA ASP A 27 32.16 16.60 -35.57
C ASP A 27 32.88 16.50 -34.24
N ASP A 28 32.59 17.47 -33.36
CA ASP A 28 32.78 17.33 -31.93
C ASP A 28 31.71 16.32 -31.50
N GLU A 29 31.95 15.04 -31.86
CA GLU A 29 31.31 13.88 -31.27
C GLU A 29 31.72 13.91 -29.80
N SER A 30 31.03 14.74 -29.01
CA SER A 30 30.85 14.43 -27.60
C SER A 30 30.14 13.09 -27.58
N SER A 31 30.93 12.01 -27.55
CA SER A 31 30.46 10.66 -27.31
C SER A 31 29.73 10.71 -25.98
N GLU A 32 28.42 10.91 -26.02
CA GLU A 32 27.55 10.63 -24.89
C GLU A 32 27.76 9.14 -24.63
N GLU A 33 28.61 8.81 -23.65
CA GLU A 33 28.86 7.42 -23.27
C GLU A 33 27.51 6.77 -22.98
N GLU A 34 27.16 5.80 -23.81
CA GLU A 34 25.87 5.15 -23.79
C GLU A 34 25.74 4.38 -22.47
N MET A 35 24.87 4.87 -21.59
CA MET A 35 24.68 4.32 -20.25
C MET A 35 24.20 2.87 -20.32
N SER A 36 24.86 1.98 -19.58
CA SER A 36 24.41 0.59 -19.52
C SER A 36 23.08 0.45 -18.77
N PHE A 37 22.31 -0.60 -19.06
CA PHE A 37 21.07 -0.90 -18.34
C PHE A 37 21.29 -1.00 -16.82
N GLY A 38 22.42 -1.59 -16.39
CA GLY A 38 22.77 -1.71 -14.98
C GLY A 38 22.96 -0.35 -14.30
N GLU A 39 23.64 0.58 -14.96
CA GLU A 39 23.84 1.95 -14.47
C GLU A 39 22.51 2.71 -14.40
N GLY A 40 21.68 2.59 -15.43
CA GLY A 40 20.33 3.16 -15.44
C GLY A 40 19.47 2.68 -14.26
N ILE A 41 19.54 1.38 -13.94
CA ILE A 41 18.86 0.80 -12.77
C ILE A 41 19.37 1.38 -11.45
N GLN A 42 20.68 1.57 -11.30
CA GLN A 42 21.23 2.18 -10.08
C GLN A 42 20.83 3.65 -9.92
N ILE A 43 20.86 4.42 -11.00
CA ILE A 43 20.41 5.82 -11.01
C ILE A 43 18.93 5.89 -10.63
N ALA A 44 18.09 5.04 -11.22
CA ALA A 44 16.68 4.96 -10.87
C ALA A 44 16.47 4.63 -9.37
N LEU A 45 17.22 3.66 -8.83
CA LEU A 45 17.16 3.31 -7.41
C LEU A 45 17.56 4.46 -6.49
N ILE A 46 18.58 5.24 -6.85
CA ILE A 46 19.00 6.43 -6.09
C ILE A 46 17.90 7.49 -6.13
N ASN A 47 17.35 7.77 -7.31
CA ASN A 47 16.36 8.83 -7.52
C ASN A 47 15.01 8.55 -6.83
N ILE A 48 14.68 7.28 -6.56
CA ILE A 48 13.45 6.92 -5.83
C ILE A 48 13.67 6.76 -4.32
N GLN A 49 14.89 6.91 -3.81
CA GLN A 49 15.18 6.81 -2.38
C GLN A 49 15.21 8.19 -1.72
N TRP A 50 14.73 8.25 -0.48
CA TRP A 50 14.85 9.46 0.34
C TRP A 50 16.22 9.54 0.97
N THR A 51 16.71 10.76 1.16
CA THR A 51 17.89 10.93 1.99
C THR A 51 17.57 10.50 3.44
N PRO A 52 18.55 9.97 4.19
CA PRO A 52 18.33 9.56 5.58
C PRO A 52 17.75 10.67 6.47
N GLN A 53 18.10 11.93 6.17
CA GLN A 53 17.62 13.09 6.90
C GLN A 53 16.14 13.38 6.62
N GLU A 54 15.72 13.34 5.36
CA GLU A 54 14.31 13.53 5.00
C GLU A 54 13.43 12.42 5.57
N LEU A 55 13.89 11.16 5.45
CA LEU A 55 13.18 10.02 6.01
C LEU A 55 12.97 10.19 7.52
N LYS A 56 14.03 10.55 8.26
CA LYS A 56 13.95 10.80 9.70
C LYS A 56 12.94 11.88 10.04
N ILE A 57 12.95 13.00 9.30
CA ILE A 57 12.03 14.11 9.50
C ILE A 57 10.59 13.66 9.26
N MET A 58 10.32 12.97 8.15
CA MET A 58 8.98 12.54 7.77
C MET A 58 8.42 11.49 8.72
N THR A 59 9.22 10.50 9.11
CA THR A 59 8.82 9.50 10.11
C THR A 59 8.53 10.15 11.46
N THR A 60 9.31 11.14 11.88
CA THR A 60 9.08 11.87 13.14
C THR A 60 7.74 12.61 13.11
N ASP A 61 7.49 13.37 12.05
CA ASP A 61 6.24 14.12 11.90
C ASP A 61 5.04 13.18 11.82
N ALA A 62 5.15 12.12 11.04
CA ALA A 62 4.14 11.07 10.91
C ALA A 62 3.79 10.45 12.26
N GLN A 63 4.78 10.08 13.07
CA GLN A 63 4.55 9.50 14.39
C GLN A 63 3.84 10.48 15.34
N ILE A 64 4.24 11.75 15.33
CA ILE A 64 3.61 12.79 16.15
C ILE A 64 2.14 12.96 15.75
N ILE A 65 1.86 13.06 14.46
CA ILE A 65 0.48 13.19 13.95
C ILE A 65 -0.36 11.96 14.31
N GLN A 66 0.16 10.75 14.10
CA GLN A 66 -0.50 9.50 14.48
C GLN A 66 -0.85 9.47 15.97
N ASN A 67 0.10 9.84 16.83
CA ASN A 67 -0.09 9.89 18.28
C ASN A 67 -1.15 10.92 18.66
N ILE A 68 -1.17 12.09 18.03
CA ILE A 68 -2.18 13.13 18.27
C ILE A 68 -3.57 12.62 17.87
N ILE A 69 -3.71 12.01 16.69
CA ILE A 69 -4.99 11.43 16.23
C ILE A 69 -5.49 10.40 17.25
N MET A 70 -4.66 9.41 17.61
CA MET A 70 -5.04 8.34 18.54
C MET A 70 -5.32 8.83 19.94
N LYS A 71 -4.55 9.80 20.44
CA LYS A 71 -4.78 10.42 21.76
C LYS A 71 -6.11 11.14 21.79
N THR A 72 -6.40 11.98 20.79
CA THR A 72 -7.67 12.72 20.72
C THR A 72 -8.86 11.76 20.65
N LEU A 73 -8.75 10.66 19.89
CA LEU A 73 -9.77 9.59 19.87
C LEU A 73 -9.99 8.98 21.26
N CYS A 74 -8.92 8.61 21.96
CA CYS A 74 -8.99 8.02 23.29
C CYS A 74 -9.57 8.97 24.33
N ASP A 75 -9.27 10.26 24.24
CA ASP A 75 -9.76 11.28 25.16
C ASP A 75 -11.29 11.51 24.99
N HIS A 76 -11.82 11.37 23.78
CA HIS A 76 -13.24 11.63 23.47
C HIS A 76 -14.13 10.38 23.55
N ASN A 77 -13.57 9.19 23.43
CA ASN A 77 -14.34 7.95 23.36
C ASN A 77 -13.79 6.90 24.32
N PRO A 78 -14.41 6.76 25.52
CA PRO A 78 -13.99 5.77 26.51
C PRO A 78 -14.06 4.32 26.01
N ASP A 79 -15.03 3.99 25.15
CA ASP A 79 -15.14 2.64 24.58
C ASP A 79 -13.98 2.35 23.64
N PHE A 80 -13.63 3.30 22.76
CA PHE A 80 -12.46 3.20 21.89
C PHE A 80 -11.18 3.11 22.71
N LYS A 81 -11.02 3.95 23.73
CA LYS A 81 -9.85 3.92 24.62
C LYS A 81 -9.64 2.55 25.26
N LYS A 82 -10.73 1.89 25.71
CA LYS A 82 -10.67 0.53 26.27
C LYS A 82 -10.30 -0.51 25.21
N ALA A 83 -10.81 -0.34 23.99
CA ALA A 83 -10.57 -1.26 22.89
C ALA A 83 -9.21 -1.03 22.20
N PHE A 84 -8.59 0.14 22.31
CA PHE A 84 -7.39 0.48 21.57
C PHE A 84 -6.16 -0.25 22.13
N GLY A 85 -5.60 -1.14 21.31
CA GLY A 85 -4.44 -1.97 21.63
C GLY A 85 -3.11 -1.41 21.14
N GLY A 86 -3.12 -0.33 20.35
CA GLY A 86 -1.95 0.27 19.72
C GLY A 86 -2.08 0.42 18.21
N LEU A 87 -1.04 1.00 17.60
CA LEU A 87 -0.86 1.02 16.15
C LEU A 87 0.23 0.02 15.77
N SER A 88 0.06 -0.65 14.63
CA SER A 88 1.10 -1.49 14.03
C SER A 88 1.25 -1.16 12.53
N SER A 89 2.47 -1.21 12.00
CA SER A 89 2.69 -1.01 10.56
C SER A 89 2.14 -2.20 9.77
N ALA A 90 1.39 -1.90 8.72
CA ALA A 90 0.68 -2.91 7.93
C ALA A 90 1.30 -3.21 6.56
N ASP A 91 2.33 -2.46 6.13
CA ASP A 91 2.85 -2.49 4.76
C ASP A 91 4.33 -2.08 4.69
N SER A 92 4.80 -1.80 3.47
CA SER A 92 6.12 -1.44 2.95
C SER A 92 7.11 -0.67 3.81
N PHE A 93 6.66 0.08 4.81
CA PHE A 93 7.53 0.65 5.85
C PHE A 93 8.19 -0.45 6.69
N LEU A 94 7.43 -1.50 7.04
CA LEU A 94 7.92 -2.68 7.75
C LEU A 94 8.95 -3.46 6.91
N ASP A 95 8.72 -3.51 5.60
CA ASP A 95 9.53 -4.32 4.68
C ASP A 95 10.76 -3.61 4.14
N ASP A 96 10.92 -2.32 4.44
CA ASP A 96 11.91 -1.47 3.79
C ASP A 96 11.81 -1.61 2.26
N ILE A 97 10.62 -1.41 1.70
CA ILE A 97 10.34 -1.41 0.24
C ILE A 97 9.60 -0.15 -0.20
N GLN A 98 9.66 0.89 0.62
CA GLN A 98 9.14 2.21 0.29
C GLN A 98 10.04 2.86 -0.77
N PHE A 99 9.42 3.55 -1.72
CA PHE A 99 10.08 4.30 -2.78
C PHE A 99 9.29 5.61 -2.95
N SER A 100 9.99 6.74 -3.04
CA SER A 100 9.60 8.13 -3.36
C SER A 100 8.29 8.71 -2.80
N LEU A 101 7.55 7.99 -1.95
CA LEU A 101 6.32 8.41 -1.27
C LEU A 101 6.31 7.93 0.20
N PRO A 102 6.97 8.66 1.12
CA PRO A 102 6.75 8.59 2.57
C PRO A 102 5.44 9.28 2.95
N ASP A 103 4.65 9.65 1.95
CA ASP A 103 3.35 10.27 2.06
C ASP A 103 2.25 9.24 2.32
N LYS A 104 2.54 7.94 2.46
CA LYS A 104 1.52 6.94 2.79
C LYS A 104 1.99 5.98 3.87
N TYR A 105 1.22 5.96 4.96
CA TYR A 105 1.39 5.06 6.10
C TYR A 105 0.15 4.18 6.20
N ASP A 106 0.27 2.92 5.81
CA ASP A 106 -0.76 1.91 6.05
C ASP A 106 -0.56 1.32 7.45
N LEU A 107 -1.55 1.53 8.31
CA LEU A 107 -1.48 1.28 9.75
C LEU A 107 -2.66 0.44 10.20
N ASN A 108 -2.40 -0.56 11.01
CA ASN A 108 -3.44 -1.26 11.74
C ASN A 108 -3.77 -0.47 12.99
N ILE A 109 -5.06 -0.21 13.22
CA ILE A 109 -5.57 0.09 14.57
C ILE A 109 -5.83 -1.27 15.23
N GLU A 110 -4.96 -1.68 16.14
CA GLU A 110 -5.18 -2.92 16.89
C GLU A 110 -6.35 -2.73 17.86
N LEU A 111 -7.37 -3.58 17.73
CA LEU A 111 -8.54 -3.57 18.60
C LEU A 111 -8.57 -4.81 19.49
N ARG A 112 -8.68 -4.58 20.80
CA ARG A 112 -8.85 -5.57 21.87
C ARG A 112 -10.28 -5.49 22.37
N LEU A 113 -11.16 -6.23 21.71
CA LEU A 113 -12.55 -6.34 22.15
C LEU A 113 -12.65 -7.26 23.37
N PRO A 114 -13.61 -7.06 24.28
CA PRO A 114 -13.84 -7.91 25.45
C PRO A 114 -14.55 -9.23 25.06
N LEU A 115 -13.99 -9.92 24.06
CA LEU A 115 -14.57 -11.07 23.38
C LEU A 115 -13.52 -12.17 23.22
N PHE A 116 -13.94 -13.42 23.38
CA PHE A 116 -13.14 -14.56 22.96
C PHE A 116 -13.51 -14.90 21.53
N LEU A 117 -12.54 -14.74 20.62
CA LEU A 117 -12.75 -14.88 19.19
C LEU A 117 -12.01 -16.10 18.65
N GLN A 118 -12.68 -16.79 17.74
CA GLN A 118 -12.10 -17.84 16.91
C GLN A 118 -12.26 -17.44 15.44
N ALA A 119 -11.17 -17.42 14.69
CA ALA A 119 -11.23 -17.26 13.25
C ALA A 119 -11.57 -18.59 12.58
N VAL A 120 -12.57 -18.56 11.71
CA VAL A 120 -13.05 -19.73 10.95
C VAL A 120 -13.00 -19.38 9.47
N CYS A 121 -12.44 -20.27 8.64
CA CYS A 121 -12.36 -20.06 7.19
C CYS A 121 -13.74 -19.77 6.61
N ALA A 122 -13.82 -18.76 5.77
CA ALA A 122 -15.07 -18.33 5.19
C ALA A 122 -15.30 -19.01 3.84
N TYR A 123 -16.10 -20.08 3.83
CA TYR A 123 -16.47 -20.87 2.64
C TYR A 123 -15.27 -21.15 1.70
N ASP A 124 -15.48 -21.33 0.39
CA ASP A 124 -14.45 -21.62 -0.62
C ASP A 124 -13.54 -20.40 -0.95
N TYR A 125 -13.44 -19.43 -0.03
CA TYR A 125 -12.69 -18.19 -0.25
C TYR A 125 -11.36 -18.21 0.51
N SER A 126 -10.29 -18.56 -0.22
CA SER A 126 -8.93 -18.51 0.31
C SER A 126 -8.59 -17.11 0.84
N GLY A 127 -8.01 -17.07 2.05
CA GLY A 127 -7.60 -15.83 2.73
C GLY A 127 -8.70 -15.08 3.48
N PHE A 128 -9.98 -15.49 3.38
CA PHE A 128 -11.07 -14.88 4.15
C PHE A 128 -11.49 -15.74 5.35
N VAL A 129 -11.89 -15.05 6.43
CA VAL A 129 -12.35 -15.65 7.68
C VAL A 129 -13.58 -14.94 8.22
N PHE A 130 -14.35 -15.68 9.00
CA PHE A 130 -15.35 -15.17 9.92
C PHE A 130 -14.81 -15.19 11.35
N LEU A 131 -15.12 -14.15 12.13
CA LEU A 131 -14.70 -14.04 13.51
C LEU A 131 -15.84 -14.50 14.42
N HIS A 132 -15.82 -15.79 14.77
CA HIS A 132 -16.80 -16.43 15.63
C HIS A 132 -16.55 -16.04 17.09
N VAL A 133 -17.60 -15.58 17.77
CA VAL A 133 -17.57 -15.22 19.19
C VAL A 133 -17.91 -16.47 20.01
N ILE A 134 -16.89 -17.04 20.65
CA ILE A 134 -17.01 -18.26 21.45
C ILE A 134 -17.22 -17.97 22.94
N GLY A 135 -17.13 -16.70 23.34
CA GLY A 135 -17.36 -16.25 24.72
C GLY A 135 -17.15 -14.75 24.89
N GLY A 136 -17.46 -14.24 26.08
CA GLY A 136 -17.32 -12.83 26.45
C GLY A 136 -18.65 -12.07 26.36
N ASP A 137 -18.57 -10.77 26.07
CA ASP A 137 -19.74 -9.89 26.00
C ASP A 137 -20.51 -10.04 24.67
N TYR A 138 -21.46 -10.98 24.61
CA TYR A 138 -22.34 -11.15 23.45
C TYR A 138 -23.23 -9.93 23.16
N GLY A 139 -23.37 -8.98 24.10
CA GLY A 139 -24.10 -7.72 23.92
C GLY A 139 -23.25 -6.61 23.27
N HIS A 140 -21.98 -6.86 22.99
CA HIS A 140 -21.09 -5.88 22.39
C HIS A 140 -21.64 -5.39 21.03
N ARG A 141 -21.59 -4.08 20.79
CA ARG A 141 -22.21 -3.42 19.61
C ARG A 141 -21.72 -3.84 18.22
N CYS A 142 -20.62 -4.59 18.17
CA CYS A 142 -20.05 -5.13 16.93
C CYS A 142 -20.37 -6.63 16.76
N VAL A 143 -21.16 -7.22 17.65
CA VAL A 143 -21.52 -8.64 17.61
C VAL A 143 -22.94 -8.76 17.09
N GLN A 144 -23.15 -9.70 16.17
CA GLN A 144 -24.48 -10.04 15.65
C GLN A 144 -24.67 -11.55 15.58
N LYS A 145 -25.91 -11.99 15.81
CA LYS A 145 -26.32 -13.39 15.72
C LYS A 145 -26.61 -13.78 14.28
N TYR A 146 -26.05 -14.91 13.82
CA TYR A 146 -26.29 -15.53 12.52
C TYR A 146 -26.47 -17.03 12.70
N ASN A 147 -27.63 -17.57 12.29
CA ASN A 147 -27.95 -19.00 12.35
C ASN A 147 -27.62 -19.65 13.70
N GLY A 148 -27.98 -18.99 14.80
CA GLY A 148 -27.74 -19.51 16.16
C GLY A 148 -26.39 -19.14 16.77
N ASN A 149 -25.39 -18.76 15.97
CA ASN A 149 -24.03 -18.40 16.41
C ASN A 149 -23.81 -16.88 16.40
N TYR A 150 -22.76 -16.42 17.09
CA TYR A 150 -22.43 -14.99 17.21
C TYR A 150 -21.14 -14.67 16.48
N TYR A 151 -21.12 -13.60 15.69
CA TYR A 151 -19.95 -13.19 14.92
C TYR A 151 -19.71 -11.69 15.05
N ILE A 152 -18.45 -11.27 14.84
CA ILE A 152 -18.16 -9.86 14.62
C ILE A 152 -18.79 -9.43 13.29
N ASN A 153 -19.62 -8.38 13.35
CA ASN A 153 -20.16 -7.71 12.18
C ASN A 153 -19.20 -6.57 11.75
N ARG A 154 -18.59 -6.77 10.58
CA ARG A 154 -17.70 -5.82 9.89
C ARG A 154 -18.30 -4.43 9.74
N LEU A 155 -19.57 -4.34 9.31
CA LEU A 155 -20.24 -3.07 9.05
C LEU A 155 -20.49 -2.30 10.34
N GLN A 156 -20.86 -2.99 11.42
CA GLN A 156 -21.02 -2.38 12.74
C GLN A 156 -19.69 -1.87 13.28
N LEU A 157 -18.61 -2.65 13.11
CA LEU A 157 -17.26 -2.24 13.49
C LEU A 157 -16.82 -0.96 12.74
N GLN A 158 -16.99 -0.95 11.41
CA GLN A 158 -16.69 0.21 10.57
C GLN A 158 -17.52 1.44 10.94
N LYS A 159 -18.83 1.25 11.19
CA LYS A 159 -19.74 2.33 11.60
C LYS A 159 -19.33 2.91 12.95
N TRP A 160 -18.99 2.06 13.91
CA TRP A 160 -18.54 2.50 15.23
C TRP A 160 -17.27 3.36 15.13
N LEU A 161 -16.25 2.92 14.39
CA LEU A 161 -15.03 3.69 14.24
C LEU A 161 -15.21 4.98 13.44
N THR A 162 -15.99 4.92 12.35
CA THR A 162 -16.37 6.12 11.60
C THR A 162 -17.00 7.16 12.52
N ASN A 163 -17.91 6.74 13.41
CA ASN A 163 -18.55 7.64 14.37
C ASN A 163 -17.56 8.20 15.40
N CYS A 164 -16.55 7.42 15.82
CA CYS A 164 -15.51 7.91 16.73
C CYS A 164 -14.65 8.98 16.07
N LEU A 165 -14.19 8.70 14.84
CA LEU A 165 -13.30 9.57 14.08
C LEU A 165 -13.98 10.88 13.67
N SER A 166 -15.19 10.80 13.09
CA SER A 166 -15.92 11.99 12.64
C SER A 166 -16.18 12.99 13.77
N LYS A 167 -16.37 12.51 15.01
CA LYS A 167 -16.62 13.37 16.18
C LYS A 167 -15.39 14.15 16.63
N VAL A 168 -14.18 13.71 16.34
CA VAL A 168 -12.94 14.39 16.79
C VAL A 168 -12.33 15.29 15.72
N MET A 169 -12.85 15.27 14.49
CA MET A 169 -12.23 15.95 13.36
C MET A 169 -12.10 17.46 13.52
N TYR A 170 -13.04 18.11 14.20
CA TYR A 170 -12.97 19.55 14.43
C TYR A 170 -11.74 19.96 15.27
N GLN A 171 -11.27 19.10 16.17
CA GLN A 171 -10.06 19.33 16.98
C GLN A 171 -8.79 18.94 16.24
N LEU A 172 -8.90 17.99 15.32
CA LEU A 172 -7.77 17.49 14.54
C LEU A 172 -7.49 18.34 13.31
N ALA A 173 -8.37 19.27 12.94
CA ALA A 173 -8.27 20.05 11.71
C ALA A 173 -6.90 20.70 11.50
N PHE A 174 -6.24 21.12 12.58
CA PHE A 174 -4.87 21.64 12.55
C PHE A 174 -4.01 21.02 13.66
N VAL A 175 -2.85 20.50 13.28
CA VAL A 175 -1.92 19.82 14.18
C VAL A 175 -0.55 20.50 14.13
N ASN A 176 -0.09 20.97 15.29
CA ASN A 176 1.27 21.49 15.45
C ASN A 176 2.22 20.33 15.78
N VAL A 177 3.21 20.09 14.92
CA VAL A 177 4.24 19.06 15.12
C VAL A 177 5.51 19.67 15.72
N SER A 178 5.78 20.94 15.43
CA SER A 178 6.86 21.71 16.06
C SER A 178 6.55 23.21 16.02
N ARG A 179 7.40 24.05 16.64
CA ARG A 179 7.26 25.51 16.59
C ARG A 179 7.20 26.11 15.17
N ARG A 180 7.73 25.40 14.17
CA ARG A 180 7.81 25.86 12.77
C ARG A 180 7.03 24.98 11.78
N ARG A 181 6.38 23.91 12.26
CA ARG A 181 5.70 22.94 11.38
C ARG A 181 4.33 22.59 11.91
N ALA A 182 3.35 22.87 11.08
CA ALA A 182 1.96 22.56 11.31
C ALA A 182 1.36 21.89 10.07
N TYR A 183 0.34 21.07 10.30
CA TYR A 183 -0.37 20.34 9.26
C TYR A 183 -1.87 20.60 9.37
N SER A 184 -2.52 20.79 8.23
CA SER A 184 -3.97 20.72 8.11
C SER A 184 -4.36 19.26 7.85
N LEU A 185 -5.30 18.71 8.62
CA LEU A 185 -5.74 17.33 8.48
C LEU A 185 -7.14 17.26 7.89
N LYS A 186 -7.31 16.34 6.96
CA LYS A 186 -8.59 15.96 6.37
C LYS A 186 -8.83 14.47 6.56
N TYR A 187 -10.02 14.13 7.03
CA TYR A 187 -10.48 12.73 7.12
C TYR A 187 -11.33 12.36 5.93
N ILE A 188 -11.07 11.18 5.37
CA ILE A 188 -11.73 10.62 4.20
C ILE A 188 -12.04 9.15 4.50
N PRO A 189 -13.29 8.79 4.88
CA PRO A 189 -13.67 7.39 5.01
C PRO A 189 -13.60 6.69 3.64
N ARG A 190 -12.97 5.51 3.57
CA ARG A 190 -12.81 4.73 2.34
C ARG A 190 -13.08 3.24 2.58
N GLY A 191 -14.34 2.82 2.52
CA GLY A 191 -14.72 1.42 2.67
C GLY A 191 -14.29 0.84 4.03
N ASP A 192 -13.27 -0.02 4.02
CA ASP A 192 -12.63 -0.65 5.17
C ASP A 192 -11.47 0.15 5.79
N GLU A 193 -11.05 1.24 5.15
CA GLU A 193 -9.95 2.09 5.61
C GLU A 193 -10.45 3.48 6.06
N HIS A 194 -9.78 4.04 7.07
CA HIS A 194 -9.98 5.39 7.56
C HIS A 194 -8.77 6.25 7.19
N ARG A 195 -8.88 6.98 6.07
CA ARG A 195 -7.76 7.76 5.54
C ARG A 195 -7.73 9.16 6.15
N PHE A 196 -6.54 9.59 6.56
CA PHE A 196 -6.22 10.97 6.89
C PHE A 196 -5.22 11.50 5.87
N GLU A 197 -5.43 12.73 5.41
CA GLU A 197 -4.46 13.48 4.63
C GLU A 197 -4.02 14.67 5.47
N ALA A 198 -2.74 14.76 5.77
CA ALA A 198 -2.10 15.87 6.47
C ALA A 198 -1.26 16.65 5.46
N ILE A 199 -1.55 17.95 5.32
CA ILE A 199 -0.84 18.85 4.40
C ILE A 199 -0.12 19.91 5.22
N GLU A 200 1.19 20.00 5.07
CA GLU A 200 2.02 20.99 5.76
C GLU A 200 1.59 22.41 5.37
N THR A 201 1.29 23.26 6.35
CA THR A 201 0.76 24.61 6.13
C THR A 201 1.83 25.70 6.19
N SER A 202 2.97 25.42 6.82
CA SER A 202 4.04 26.41 7.08
C SER A 202 5.29 26.20 6.24
N GLY A 203 5.25 25.27 5.27
CA GLY A 203 6.39 24.87 4.44
C GLY A 203 5.98 24.63 2.99
N ASN A 204 6.63 23.68 2.31
CA ASN A 204 6.49 23.44 0.87
C ASN A 204 5.21 22.66 0.50
N GLY A 205 4.19 22.62 1.37
CA GLY A 205 2.95 21.89 1.10
C GLY A 205 3.11 20.37 1.11
N ARG A 206 4.08 19.84 1.86
CA ARG A 206 4.33 18.39 2.02
C ARG A 206 3.06 17.66 2.43
N ARG A 207 2.84 16.45 1.90
CA ARG A 207 1.67 15.63 2.20
C ARG A 207 2.05 14.37 2.95
N LEU A 208 1.29 14.01 3.97
CA LEU A 208 1.37 12.72 4.65
C LEU A 208 -0.04 12.12 4.67
N CYS A 209 -0.19 10.88 4.25
CA CYS A 209 -1.44 10.15 4.25
C CYS A 209 -1.33 8.99 5.24
N PHE A 210 -2.33 8.83 6.08
CA PHE A 210 -2.42 7.74 7.04
C PHE A 210 -3.67 6.93 6.71
N ASN A 211 -3.48 5.67 6.35
CA ASN A 211 -4.54 4.72 6.11
C ASN A 211 -4.69 3.85 7.36
N PHE A 212 -5.65 4.18 8.21
CA PHE A 212 -5.93 3.40 9.40
C PHE A 212 -6.93 2.29 9.10
N VAL A 213 -6.55 1.05 9.31
CA VAL A 213 -7.41 -0.11 9.11
C VAL A 213 -7.67 -0.79 10.46
N PRO A 214 -8.92 -0.86 10.94
CA PRO A 214 -9.22 -1.64 12.13
C PRO A 214 -8.82 -3.09 11.96
N SER A 215 -8.11 -3.62 12.96
CA SER A 215 -7.55 -4.96 12.88
C SER A 215 -7.73 -5.68 14.21
N ILE A 216 -8.19 -6.93 14.14
CA ILE A 216 -8.22 -7.83 15.30
C ILE A 216 -6.96 -8.70 15.21
N LYS A 217 -6.12 -8.64 16.25
CA LYS A 217 -4.88 -9.40 16.32
C LYS A 217 -5.11 -10.81 16.87
N PHE A 218 -4.46 -11.78 16.27
CA PHE A 218 -4.47 -13.18 16.67
C PHE A 218 -3.04 -13.69 16.79
N ALA A 219 -2.81 -14.55 17.77
CA ALA A 219 -1.52 -15.23 17.92
C ALA A 219 -1.28 -16.23 16.78
N ALA A 220 -0.01 -16.53 16.49
CA ALA A 220 0.37 -17.50 15.46
C ALA A 220 -0.32 -18.87 15.61
N ASN A 221 -0.50 -19.34 16.84
CA ASN A 221 -1.15 -20.62 17.14
C ASN A 221 -2.68 -20.60 16.94
N GLN A 222 -3.28 -19.41 16.74
CA GLN A 222 -4.69 -19.24 16.43
C GLN A 222 -4.94 -19.20 14.91
N TRP A 223 -3.95 -19.57 14.08
CA TRP A 223 -4.09 -19.66 12.63
C TRP A 223 -5.32 -20.51 12.25
N PRO A 224 -6.16 -20.04 11.32
CA PRO A 224 -7.41 -20.75 10.97
C PRO A 224 -7.16 -22.18 10.52
N ARG A 225 -7.93 -23.11 11.08
CA ARG A 225 -7.89 -24.52 10.65
C ARG A 225 -8.39 -24.63 9.20
N GLY A 226 -7.68 -25.41 8.39
CA GLY A 226 -8.01 -25.61 6.97
C GLY A 226 -7.23 -24.71 6.01
N LEU A 227 -6.41 -23.78 6.53
CA LEU A 227 -5.40 -23.09 5.73
C LEU A 227 -4.05 -23.77 5.86
N ASP A 228 -3.23 -23.64 4.81
CA ASP A 228 -1.86 -24.12 4.81
C ASP A 228 -1.05 -23.49 5.94
N LYS A 229 -0.14 -24.28 6.52
CA LYS A 229 0.79 -23.77 7.53
C LYS A 229 1.86 -22.95 6.84
N VAL A 230 2.00 -21.70 7.28
CA VAL A 230 3.02 -20.77 6.78
C VAL A 230 4.08 -20.55 7.86
N PRO A 231 5.38 -20.56 7.51
CA PRO A 231 6.44 -20.16 8.44
C PRO A 231 6.18 -18.78 9.03
N ASN A 232 6.10 -18.70 10.36
CA ASN A 232 5.67 -17.48 11.05
C ASN A 232 6.56 -17.05 12.22
N LYS A 233 7.47 -17.91 12.70
CA LYS A 233 8.32 -17.67 13.89
C LYS A 233 7.53 -17.16 15.12
N ASN A 234 6.32 -17.69 15.35
CA ASN A 234 5.41 -17.27 16.42
C ASN A 234 4.95 -15.81 16.36
N LEU A 235 5.08 -15.15 15.21
CA LEU A 235 4.61 -13.78 15.03
C LEU A 235 3.08 -13.76 14.84
N ASP A 236 2.44 -12.73 15.37
CA ASP A 236 1.00 -12.52 15.27
C ASP A 236 0.55 -12.28 13.82
N TRP A 237 -0.74 -12.50 13.58
CA TRP A 237 -1.43 -12.15 12.35
C TRP A 237 -2.71 -11.36 12.67
N TYR A 238 -3.33 -10.77 11.65
CA TYR A 238 -4.45 -9.86 11.81
C TYR A 238 -5.63 -10.26 10.92
N ALA A 239 -6.84 -10.10 11.43
CA ALA A 239 -8.06 -10.12 10.64
C ALA A 239 -8.52 -8.68 10.40
N LYS A 240 -8.68 -8.30 9.13
CA LYS A 240 -9.09 -6.95 8.71
C LYS A 240 -10.47 -7.00 8.05
N PRO A 241 -11.38 -6.05 8.35
CA PRO A 241 -12.59 -5.85 7.57
C PRO A 241 -12.33 -5.87 6.08
N ARG A 242 -13.01 -6.74 5.33
CA ARG A 242 -12.94 -6.72 3.86
C ARG A 242 -14.21 -7.29 3.27
N ASN A 243 -14.76 -6.66 2.25
CA ASN A 243 -15.92 -7.18 1.52
C ASN A 243 -15.53 -8.30 0.52
N TYR A 244 -16.49 -9.16 0.20
CA TYR A 244 -16.46 -10.01 -0.99
C TYR A 244 -16.87 -9.21 -2.23
N ASP A 245 -16.01 -9.17 -3.25
CA ASP A 245 -16.35 -8.66 -4.58
C ASP A 245 -16.73 -9.81 -5.54
N LYS A 246 -17.68 -10.67 -5.16
CA LYS A 246 -18.25 -11.70 -6.05
C LYS A 246 -19.76 -11.83 -5.91
N ALA A 247 -20.42 -12.13 -7.05
CA ALA A 247 -21.87 -12.08 -7.25
C ALA A 247 -22.73 -12.85 -6.22
N ASN A 248 -22.25 -14.00 -5.72
CA ASN A 248 -23.07 -14.90 -4.89
C ASN A 248 -22.91 -14.70 -3.37
N CYS A 249 -22.00 -13.83 -2.93
CA CYS A 249 -21.74 -13.53 -1.50
C CYS A 249 -21.56 -12.02 -1.26
N GLN A 250 -22.15 -11.19 -2.13
CA GLN A 250 -22.00 -9.74 -2.07
C GLN A 250 -22.36 -9.23 -0.66
N ASN A 251 -21.40 -8.57 -0.03
CA ASN A 251 -21.60 -7.84 1.22
C ASN A 251 -21.98 -8.69 2.45
N ASP A 252 -21.50 -9.94 2.56
CA ASP A 252 -21.58 -10.66 3.83
C ASP A 252 -20.85 -9.85 4.92
N SER A 253 -21.63 -9.31 5.85
CA SER A 253 -21.16 -8.48 6.95
C SER A 253 -20.22 -9.19 7.94
N ARG A 254 -20.04 -10.51 7.86
CA ARG A 254 -19.14 -11.27 8.73
C ARG A 254 -17.69 -11.34 8.22
N SER A 255 -17.45 -10.87 6.99
CA SER A 255 -16.20 -11.08 6.25
C SER A 255 -15.01 -10.29 6.79
N PHE A 256 -13.88 -10.98 6.97
CA PHE A 256 -12.58 -10.40 7.25
C PHE A 256 -11.52 -11.09 6.36
N ILE A 257 -10.52 -10.33 5.92
CA ILE A 257 -9.35 -10.88 5.23
C ILE A 257 -8.20 -11.09 6.23
N ILE A 258 -7.47 -12.18 6.05
CA ILE A 258 -6.25 -12.46 6.78
C ILE A 258 -5.14 -11.53 6.28
N SER A 259 -4.36 -10.98 7.20
CA SER A 259 -3.19 -10.16 6.91
C SER A 259 -2.07 -10.52 7.89
N ALA A 260 -0.91 -10.91 7.36
CA ALA A 260 0.24 -11.32 8.16
C ALA A 260 1.52 -10.57 7.73
N PRO A 261 1.56 -9.24 7.88
CA PRO A 261 2.63 -8.40 7.35
C PRO A 261 4.01 -8.79 7.90
N HIS A 262 4.08 -9.24 9.16
CA HIS A 262 5.33 -9.72 9.76
C HIS A 262 5.81 -11.05 9.15
N TRP A 263 4.92 -11.91 8.67
CA TRP A 263 5.32 -13.17 8.03
C TRP A 263 5.83 -12.89 6.62
N GLU A 264 5.18 -11.98 5.90
CA GLU A 264 5.66 -11.47 4.61
C GLU A 264 7.05 -10.82 4.76
N ASN A 265 7.27 -10.06 5.84
CA ASN A 265 8.56 -9.46 6.16
C ASN A 265 9.66 -10.50 6.36
N LEU A 266 9.36 -11.59 7.08
CA LEU A 266 10.28 -12.71 7.26
C LEU A 266 10.68 -13.33 5.92
N ALA A 267 9.75 -13.48 4.98
CA ALA A 267 10.05 -14.02 3.66
C ALA A 267 11.00 -13.12 2.86
N LEU A 268 10.90 -11.79 3.04
CA LEU A 268 11.74 -10.78 2.40
C LEU A 268 13.05 -10.51 3.15
N TYR A 269 13.26 -11.09 4.33
CA TYR A 269 14.42 -10.82 5.16
C TYR A 269 15.73 -11.19 4.44
N ASN A 270 16.73 -10.31 4.54
CA ASN A 270 18.06 -10.43 3.92
C ASN A 270 18.10 -10.54 2.38
N LYS A 271 17.00 -10.23 1.67
CA LYS A 271 16.94 -10.27 0.19
C LYS A 271 16.99 -8.86 -0.42
N LYS A 272 18.13 -8.17 -0.28
CA LYS A 272 18.26 -6.75 -0.67
C LYS A 272 17.95 -6.48 -2.15
N ASN A 273 18.47 -7.29 -3.07
CA ASN A 273 18.25 -7.08 -4.50
C ASN A 273 16.80 -7.36 -4.91
N LEU A 274 16.17 -8.36 -4.29
CA LEU A 274 14.73 -8.61 -4.43
C LEU A 274 13.90 -7.40 -3.99
N LYS A 275 14.21 -6.82 -2.82
CA LYS A 275 13.54 -5.61 -2.33
C LYS A 275 13.73 -4.42 -3.26
N ASN A 276 14.93 -4.24 -3.81
CA ASN A 276 15.21 -3.19 -4.79
C ASN A 276 14.44 -3.39 -6.09
N SER A 277 14.37 -4.62 -6.60
CA SER A 277 13.56 -4.98 -7.76
C SER A 277 12.07 -4.72 -7.51
N LEU A 278 11.55 -5.09 -6.32
CA LEU A 278 10.18 -4.78 -5.91
C LEU A 278 9.92 -3.26 -5.82
N ARG A 279 10.87 -2.47 -5.28
CA ARG A 279 10.80 -1.00 -5.27
C ARG A 279 10.70 -0.44 -6.68
N LEU A 280 11.56 -0.91 -7.60
CA LEU A 280 11.56 -0.50 -9.01
C LEU A 280 10.25 -0.83 -9.70
N MET A 281 9.71 -2.05 -9.51
CA MET A 281 8.44 -2.45 -10.13
C MET A 281 7.27 -1.57 -9.64
N LYS A 282 7.24 -1.25 -8.34
CA LYS A 282 6.22 -0.33 -7.81
C LYS A 282 6.41 1.10 -8.33
N ALA A 283 7.66 1.58 -8.47
CA ALA A 283 7.98 2.87 -9.07
C ALA A 283 7.57 2.95 -10.54
N PHE A 284 7.86 1.91 -11.31
CA PHE A 284 7.44 1.77 -12.70
C PHE A 284 5.92 1.82 -12.83
N ARG A 285 5.19 1.05 -12.03
CA ARG A 285 3.72 1.09 -11.97
C ARG A 285 3.19 2.51 -11.73
N GLN A 286 3.79 3.22 -10.77
CA GLN A 286 3.37 4.57 -10.41
C GLN A 286 3.65 5.58 -11.53
N ALA A 287 4.84 5.54 -12.12
CA ALA A 287 5.24 6.44 -13.20
C ALA A 287 4.35 6.28 -14.45
N ASN A 288 3.78 5.09 -14.64
CA ASN A 288 2.88 4.77 -15.76
C ASN A 288 1.38 4.85 -15.37
N GLU A 289 1.03 5.42 -14.21
CA GLU A 289 -0.37 5.64 -13.80
C GLU A 289 -1.25 4.37 -13.85
N MET A 290 -0.66 3.20 -13.56
CA MET A 290 -1.36 1.92 -13.65
C MET A 290 -2.28 1.72 -12.42
N HIS A 291 -3.35 2.52 -12.36
CA HIS A 291 -4.25 2.63 -11.22
C HIS A 291 -5.08 1.36 -10.95
N GLY A 292 -5.27 0.50 -11.96
CA GLY A 292 -6.00 -0.77 -11.84
C GLY A 292 -5.25 -1.89 -11.11
N GLN A 293 -3.92 -1.81 -10.98
CA GLN A 293 -3.12 -2.81 -10.27
C GLN A 293 -2.90 -2.39 -8.82
N VAL A 294 -3.27 -3.22 -7.84
CA VAL A 294 -3.07 -2.89 -6.41
C VAL A 294 -1.60 -3.17 -6.05
N ASN A 295 -0.92 -2.24 -5.35
CA ASN A 295 0.49 -2.42 -4.91
C ASN A 295 0.76 -3.78 -4.24
N TYR A 296 -0.23 -4.31 -3.53
CA TYR A 296 -0.14 -5.62 -2.89
C TYR A 296 -0.09 -6.78 -3.90
N MET A 297 -0.70 -6.66 -5.09
CA MET A 297 -0.58 -7.69 -6.14
C MET A 297 0.86 -7.84 -6.62
N ILE A 298 1.60 -6.73 -6.77
CA ILE A 298 3.02 -6.76 -7.13
C ILE A 298 3.82 -7.50 -6.05
N LYS A 299 3.59 -7.17 -4.77
CA LYS A 299 4.23 -7.88 -3.65
C LYS A 299 3.90 -9.37 -3.64
N LEU A 300 2.65 -9.73 -3.94
CA LEU A 300 2.19 -11.12 -3.97
C LEU A 300 2.89 -11.96 -5.03
N ILE A 301 3.12 -11.41 -6.24
CA ILE A 301 3.90 -12.07 -7.29
C ILE A 301 5.28 -12.44 -6.76
N TYR A 302 5.96 -11.47 -6.14
CA TYR A 302 7.29 -11.67 -5.57
C TYR A 302 7.28 -12.72 -4.44
N LEU A 303 6.34 -12.62 -3.50
CA LEU A 303 6.19 -13.59 -2.40
C LEU A 303 5.92 -15.01 -2.92
N ASN A 304 5.13 -15.15 -3.99
CA ASN A 304 4.84 -16.44 -4.62
C ASN A 304 6.09 -17.05 -5.27
N GLU A 305 6.94 -16.23 -5.89
CA GLU A 305 8.17 -16.68 -6.53
C GLU A 305 9.27 -17.06 -5.52
N ILE A 306 9.33 -16.43 -4.34
CA ILE A 306 10.34 -16.72 -3.30
C ILE A 306 10.45 -18.21 -2.99
N ASN A 307 9.32 -18.92 -2.93
CA ASN A 307 9.30 -20.34 -2.59
C ASN A 307 9.61 -21.26 -3.79
N LYS A 308 9.70 -20.72 -5.01
CA LYS A 308 9.96 -21.48 -6.24
C LYS A 308 11.41 -21.42 -6.71
N LYS A 309 12.19 -20.47 -6.20
CA LYS A 309 13.58 -20.21 -6.62
C LYS A 309 14.56 -20.45 -5.46
N PRO A 310 15.78 -20.93 -5.72
CA PRO A 310 16.80 -21.08 -4.69
C PRO A 310 17.25 -19.72 -4.13
N GLU A 311 17.79 -19.69 -2.91
CA GLU A 311 18.21 -18.42 -2.25
C GLU A 311 19.24 -17.62 -3.09
N SER A 312 20.13 -18.32 -3.80
CA SER A 312 21.13 -17.70 -4.69
C SER A 312 20.50 -16.88 -5.82
N TYR A 313 19.29 -17.25 -6.28
CA TYR A 313 18.56 -16.52 -7.31
C TYR A 313 18.33 -15.06 -6.90
N TRP A 314 18.03 -14.80 -5.63
CA TRP A 314 17.71 -13.47 -5.10
C TRP A 314 18.93 -12.56 -4.90
N SER A 315 20.14 -13.07 -5.18
CA SER A 315 21.39 -12.32 -5.14
C SER A 315 21.76 -11.69 -6.49
N GLN A 316 21.03 -12.01 -7.57
CA GLN A 316 21.16 -11.37 -8.88
C GLN A 316 20.95 -9.86 -8.81
N SER A 317 21.38 -9.13 -9.84
CA SER A 317 21.21 -7.68 -9.87
C SER A 317 19.72 -7.30 -9.84
N PRO A 318 19.35 -6.14 -9.27
CA PRO A 318 17.94 -5.71 -9.24
C PRO A 318 17.29 -5.63 -10.64
N GLY A 319 18.08 -5.30 -11.67
CA GLY A 319 17.61 -5.23 -13.06
C GLY A 319 17.27 -6.60 -13.65
N GLU A 320 18.11 -7.62 -13.43
CA GLU A 320 17.81 -9.00 -13.86
C GLU A 320 16.57 -9.54 -13.15
N LEU A 321 16.48 -9.33 -11.83
CA LEU A 321 15.29 -9.72 -11.06
C LEU A 321 14.03 -8.99 -11.55
N LEU A 322 14.15 -7.73 -11.96
CA LEU A 322 13.00 -6.95 -12.47
C LEU A 322 12.42 -7.56 -13.75
N ILE A 323 13.28 -8.10 -14.62
CA ILE A 323 12.89 -8.72 -15.90
C ILE A 323 12.38 -10.15 -15.69
N CYS A 324 12.98 -10.91 -14.77
CA CYS A 324 12.78 -12.35 -14.67
C CYS A 324 11.79 -12.81 -13.59
N VAL A 325 11.27 -11.91 -12.75
CA VAL A 325 10.16 -12.24 -11.83
C VAL A 325 8.85 -12.26 -12.65
N SER A 326 8.59 -13.40 -13.29
CA SER A 326 7.39 -13.70 -14.09
C SER A 326 6.69 -14.96 -13.60
#